data_AF-A0A3S5ESF5-F1
#
_entry.id   AF-A0A3S5ESF5-F1
#
_cell.length_a   1.000
_cell.length_b   1.000
_cell.length_c   1.000
_cell.angle_alpha   90.00
_cell.angle_beta   90.00
_cell.angle_gamma   90.00
#
_symmetry.space_group_name_H-M   'P 1'
#
loop_
_entity.id
_entity.type
_entity.pdbx_description
1 polymer ?
#
loop_
_entity_poly.entity_id
_entity_poly.type
_entity_poly.pdbx_seq_one_letter_code
_entity_poly.pdbx_strand_id
1 'polypeptide(L)'
;MSSIALSYVINLLARREYSEFELRNKMQEKAFSEPEIDEVITHCQQKNWQNDKRFAENYLHYRSQRGYGENRIRQELKHLKGVPSAIITEVFAECDINWSELAFVVLRKNFLIT
;
A
#
# COMPACT_ATOMS: atom_id res chain seq x y z
N MET A 1 -15.85 15.05 -13.87
CA MET A 1 -15.28 13.69 -13.90
C MET A 1 -15.27 13.07 -15.28
N SER A 2 -14.09 12.80 -15.81
CA SER A 2 -13.90 12.01 -17.02
C SER A 2 -14.26 10.55 -16.76
N SER A 3 -15.22 10.02 -17.54
CA SER A 3 -15.67 8.63 -17.44
C SER A 3 -14.52 7.63 -17.67
N ILE A 4 -13.57 7.98 -18.54
CA ILE A 4 -12.43 7.12 -18.88
C ILE A 4 -11.44 7.03 -17.71
N ALA A 5 -11.08 8.17 -17.10
CA ALA A 5 -10.16 8.19 -15.97
C ALA A 5 -10.70 7.42 -14.76
N LEU A 6 -11.98 7.61 -14.44
CA LEU A 6 -12.63 6.87 -13.34
C LEU A 6 -12.69 5.36 -13.64
N SER A 7 -13.09 4.97 -14.85
CA SER A 7 -13.15 3.56 -15.24
C SER A 7 -11.78 2.88 -15.17
N TYR A 8 -10.71 3.60 -15.52
CA TYR A 8 -9.33 3.11 -15.40
C TYR A 8 -8.94 2.85 -13.94
N VAL A 9 -9.19 3.80 -13.03
CA VAL A 9 -8.89 3.64 -11.60
C VAL A 9 -9.69 2.52 -10.96
N ILE A 10 -10.99 2.40 -11.28
CA ILE A 10 -11.83 1.30 -10.80
C ILE A 10 -11.27 -0.05 -11.26
N ASN A 11 -10.85 -0.17 -12.52
CA ASN A 11 -10.23 -1.39 -13.03
C ASN A 11 -8.92 -1.76 -12.31
N LEU A 12 -8.15 -0.76 -11.86
CA LEU A 12 -6.98 -1.00 -11.02
C LEU A 12 -7.42 -1.49 -9.64
N LEU A 13 -8.25 -0.73 -8.93
CA LEU A 13 -8.73 -1.04 -7.58
C LEU A 13 -9.46 -2.40 -7.50
N ALA A 14 -10.11 -2.84 -8.58
CA ALA A 14 -10.73 -4.15 -8.66
C ALA A 14 -9.74 -5.33 -8.60
N ARG A 15 -8.46 -5.11 -8.94
CA ARG A 15 -7.41 -6.15 -8.95
C ARG A 15 -6.72 -6.30 -7.60
N ARG A 16 -6.49 -5.18 -6.91
CA ARG A 16 -5.85 -5.10 -5.59
C ARG A 16 -6.02 -3.70 -5.01
N GLU A 17 -5.70 -3.55 -3.74
CA GLU A 17 -5.53 -2.24 -3.11
C GLU A 17 -4.32 -1.49 -3.71
N TYR A 18 -4.49 -0.20 -3.92
CA TYR A 18 -3.44 0.72 -4.35
C TYR A 18 -3.38 1.90 -3.40
N SER A 19 -2.16 2.41 -3.12
CA SER A 19 -2.01 3.70 -2.47
C SER A 19 -2.39 4.84 -3.40
N GLU A 20 -2.70 6.00 -2.84
CA GLU A 20 -2.96 7.22 -3.63
C GLU A 20 -1.79 7.48 -4.60
N PHE A 21 -0.57 7.40 -4.08
CA PHE A 21 0.65 7.62 -4.86
C PHE A 21 0.79 6.64 -6.04
N GLU A 22 0.47 5.36 -5.86
CA GLU A 22 0.51 4.39 -6.96
C GLU A 22 -0.54 4.71 -8.03
N LEU A 23 -1.75 5.11 -7.63
CA LEU A 23 -2.80 5.50 -8.57
C LEU A 23 -2.41 6.75 -9.34
N ARG A 24 -1.91 7.79 -8.66
CA ARG A 24 -1.44 9.04 -9.27
C ARG A 24 -0.38 8.77 -10.32
N ASN A 25 0.67 8.01 -9.98
CA ASN A 25 1.72 7.66 -10.93
C ASN A 25 1.16 6.91 -12.15
N LYS A 26 0.25 5.95 -11.94
CA LYS A 26 -0.39 5.19 -13.03
C LYS A 26 -1.28 6.03 -13.93
N MET A 27 -1.89 7.09 -13.40
CA MET A 27 -2.67 8.02 -14.19
C MET A 27 -1.78 9.00 -14.95
N GLN A 28 -0.70 9.49 -14.34
CA GLN A 28 0.32 10.31 -15.01
C GLN A 28 0.99 9.55 -16.17
N GLU A 29 1.32 8.26 -15.99
CA GLU A 29 1.82 7.38 -17.06
C GLU A 29 0.86 7.26 -18.25
N LYS A 30 -0.45 7.49 -18.02
CA LYS A 30 -1.50 7.50 -19.06
C LYS A 30 -1.79 8.90 -19.61
N ALA A 31 -0.99 9.89 -19.24
CA ALA A 31 -1.12 11.29 -19.65
C ALA A 31 -2.46 11.94 -19.27
N PHE A 32 -3.08 11.49 -18.17
CA PHE A 32 -4.20 12.22 -17.57
C PHE A 32 -3.70 13.53 -16.94
N SER A 33 -4.55 14.55 -16.92
CA SER A 33 -4.19 15.85 -16.34
C SER A 33 -4.25 15.83 -14.80
N GLU A 34 -3.37 16.56 -14.11
CA GLU A 34 -3.42 16.68 -12.64
C GLU A 34 -4.81 17.01 -12.06
N PRO A 35 -5.59 17.97 -12.57
CA PRO A 35 -6.92 18.25 -12.02
C PRO A 35 -7.88 17.06 -12.18
N GLU A 36 -7.77 16.28 -13.25
CA GLU A 36 -8.57 15.08 -13.47
C GLU A 36 -8.15 13.95 -12.53
N ILE A 37 -6.86 13.82 -12.25
CA ILE A 37 -6.32 12.86 -11.28
C ILE A 37 -6.84 13.18 -9.88
N ASP A 38 -6.73 14.43 -9.45
CA ASP A 38 -7.20 14.88 -8.14
C ASP A 38 -8.70 14.67 -7.97
N GLU A 39 -9.50 15.00 -9.00
CA GLU A 39 -10.95 14.78 -8.99
C GLU A 39 -11.30 13.30 -8.82
N VAL A 40 -10.65 12.40 -9.58
CA VAL A 40 -10.89 10.95 -9.54
C VAL A 40 -10.45 10.34 -8.22
N ILE A 41 -9.25 10.66 -7.75
CA ILE A 41 -8.72 10.16 -6.47
C ILE A 41 -9.63 10.58 -5.32
N THR A 42 -10.00 11.87 -5.27
CA THR A 42 -10.88 12.41 -4.23
C THR A 42 -12.22 11.66 -4.22
N HIS A 43 -12.80 11.42 -5.39
CA HIS A 43 -14.04 10.64 -5.49
C HIS A 43 -13.88 9.20 -5.01
N CYS A 44 -12.79 8.52 -5.38
CA CYS A 44 -12.50 7.16 -4.93
C CYS A 44 -12.30 7.10 -3.40
N GLN A 45 -11.67 8.10 -2.81
CA GLN A 45 -11.50 8.23 -1.35
C GLN A 45 -12.85 8.49 -0.65
N GLN A 46 -13.68 9.39 -1.18
CA GLN A 46 -15.03 9.65 -0.66
C GLN A 46 -15.94 8.40 -0.67
N LYS A 47 -15.78 7.55 -1.69
CA LYS A 47 -16.48 6.26 -1.79
C LYS A 47 -15.80 5.14 -0.98
N ASN A 48 -14.70 5.43 -0.29
CA ASN A 48 -13.85 4.47 0.43
C ASN A 48 -13.35 3.31 -0.44
N TRP A 49 -13.30 3.52 -1.76
CA TRP A 49 -12.72 2.56 -2.71
C TRP A 49 -11.19 2.59 -2.64
N GLN A 50 -10.61 3.76 -2.42
CA GLN A 50 -9.20 3.94 -2.11
C GLN A 50 -9.06 4.33 -0.63
N ASN A 51 -8.19 3.64 0.09
CA ASN A 51 -7.90 3.93 1.48
C ASN A 51 -6.45 3.56 1.81
N ASP A 52 -5.61 4.56 2.08
CA ASP A 52 -4.18 4.35 2.35
C ASP A 52 -3.91 3.57 3.65
N LYS A 53 -4.79 3.67 4.66
CA LYS A 53 -4.68 2.88 5.89
C LYS A 53 -4.89 1.40 5.59
N ARG A 54 -5.99 1.06 4.90
CA ARG A 54 -6.30 -0.32 4.46
C ARG A 54 -5.20 -0.88 3.54
N PHE A 55 -4.65 -0.05 2.66
CA PHE A 55 -3.51 -0.42 1.84
C PHE A 55 -2.27 -0.74 2.69
N ALA A 56 -1.92 0.12 3.65
CA ALA A 56 -0.74 -0.05 4.49
C ALA A 56 -0.83 -1.29 5.39
N GLU A 57 -2.00 -1.58 5.97
CA GLU A 57 -2.27 -2.81 6.75
C GLU A 57 -2.03 -4.07 5.92
N ASN A 58 -2.64 -4.13 4.73
CA ASN A 58 -2.48 -5.24 3.80
C ASN A 58 -1.03 -5.40 3.35
N TYR A 59 -0.34 -4.28 3.07
CA TYR A 59 1.07 -4.30 2.67
C TYR A 59 1.98 -4.78 3.81
N LEU A 60 1.73 -4.34 5.03
CA LEU A 60 2.44 -4.75 6.23
C LEU A 60 2.32 -6.26 6.45
N HIS A 61 1.10 -6.78 6.42
CA HIS A 61 0.84 -8.21 6.57
C HIS A 61 1.49 -9.04 5.46
N TYR A 62 1.35 -8.60 4.19
CA TYR A 62 1.97 -9.29 3.05
C TYR A 62 3.50 -9.34 3.15
N ARG A 63 4.13 -8.24 3.57
CA ARG A 63 5.60 -8.17 3.68
C ARG A 63 6.14 -8.90 4.90
N SER A 64 5.45 -8.83 6.03
CA SER A 64 5.85 -9.54 7.25
C SER A 64 5.88 -11.06 7.04
N GLN A 65 4.87 -11.62 6.35
CA GLN A 65 4.84 -13.04 5.98
C GLN A 65 6.00 -13.46 5.06
N ARG A 66 6.54 -12.53 4.27
CA ARG A 66 7.71 -12.79 3.40
C ARG A 66 9.04 -12.64 4.13
N GLY A 67 9.02 -12.34 5.44
CA GLY A 67 10.21 -12.20 6.27
C GLY A 67 10.88 -10.83 6.21
N TYR A 68 10.19 -9.80 5.73
CA TYR A 68 10.71 -8.45 5.75
C TYR A 68 10.58 -7.87 7.16
N GLY A 69 11.65 -7.23 7.66
CA GLY A 69 11.62 -6.58 8.97
C GLY A 69 10.86 -5.26 8.96
N GLU A 70 10.33 -4.89 10.13
CA GLU A 70 9.57 -3.66 10.39
C GLU A 70 10.17 -2.41 9.75
N ASN A 71 11.44 -2.10 10.05
CA ASN A 71 12.10 -0.88 9.58
C ASN A 71 12.11 -0.78 8.05
N ARG A 72 12.30 -1.91 7.36
CA ARG A 72 12.29 -1.97 5.90
C ARG A 72 10.89 -1.71 5.37
N ILE A 73 9.87 -2.31 5.98
CA ILE A 73 8.48 -2.13 5.56
C ILE A 73 8.05 -0.67 5.76
N ARG A 74 8.41 -0.04 6.89
CA ARG A 74 8.16 1.39 7.15
C ARG A 74 8.80 2.28 6.07
N GLN A 75 10.04 2.00 5.71
CA GLN A 75 10.74 2.75 4.64
C GLN A 75 10.09 2.55 3.28
N GLU A 76 9.70 1.33 2.92
CA GLU A 76 9.02 1.05 1.65
C GLU A 76 7.65 1.76 1.58
N LEU A 77 6.86 1.72 2.66
CA LEU A 77 5.57 2.42 2.74
C LEU A 77 5.73 3.93 2.57
N LYS A 78 6.73 4.53 3.24
CA LYS A 78 6.99 5.96 3.16
C LYS A 78 7.54 6.40 1.81
N HIS A 79 8.59 5.75 1.32
CA HIS A 79 9.36 6.22 0.17
C HIS A 79 8.89 5.67 -1.17
N LEU A 80 8.44 4.41 -1.23
CA LEU A 80 8.03 3.78 -2.48
C LEU A 80 6.51 3.85 -2.70
N LYS A 81 5.73 3.87 -1.62
CA LYS A 81 4.26 3.88 -1.68
C LYS A 81 3.64 5.22 -1.34
N GLY A 82 4.44 6.19 -0.89
CA GLY A 82 3.97 7.54 -0.57
C GLY A 82 2.96 7.62 0.57
N VAL A 83 2.91 6.61 1.45
CA VAL A 83 1.94 6.60 2.56
C VAL A 83 2.35 7.61 3.63
N PRO A 84 1.42 8.46 4.12
CA PRO A 84 1.70 9.41 5.19
C PRO A 84 2.25 8.75 6.46
N SER A 85 3.23 9.39 7.11
CA SER A 85 3.86 8.85 8.32
C SER A 85 2.89 8.66 9.48
N ALA A 86 1.83 9.46 9.55
CA ALA A 86 0.77 9.31 10.54
C ALA A 86 0.06 7.95 10.40
N ILE A 87 -0.36 7.60 9.17
CA ILE A 87 -0.99 6.31 8.86
C ILE A 87 -0.02 5.16 9.12
N ILE A 88 1.25 5.30 8.73
CA ILE A 88 2.25 4.25 9.02
C ILE A 88 2.37 4.04 10.54
N THR A 89 2.45 5.11 11.32
CA THR A 89 2.58 4.99 12.79
C THR A 89 1.36 4.32 13.40
N GLU A 90 0.16 4.71 12.96
CA GLU A 90 -1.11 4.12 13.39
C GLU A 90 -1.19 2.62 13.05
N VAL A 91 -0.95 2.25 11.80
CA VAL A 91 -1.01 0.85 11.33
C VAL A 91 -0.04 -0.05 12.08
N PHE A 92 1.18 0.43 12.36
CA PHE A 92 2.16 -0.33 13.13
C PHE A 92 1.83 -0.40 14.63
N ALA A 93 1.13 0.60 15.18
CA ALA A 93 0.68 0.58 16.56
C ALA A 93 -0.53 -0.35 16.78
N GLU A 94 -1.42 -0.45 15.77
CA GLU A 94 -2.58 -1.33 15.79
C GLU A 94 -2.23 -2.79 15.44
N CYS A 95 -1.11 -3.02 14.78
CA CYS A 95 -0.67 -4.37 14.40
C CYS A 95 0.05 -5.11 15.53
N ASP A 96 -0.58 -6.15 16.07
CA ASP A 96 0.04 -7.15 16.96
C ASP A 96 0.89 -8.16 16.18
N ILE A 97 1.88 -7.67 15.43
CA ILE A 97 2.83 -8.55 14.73
C ILE A 97 3.98 -8.90 15.66
N ASN A 98 4.13 -10.20 15.96
CA ASN A 98 5.29 -10.70 16.67
C ASN A 98 6.50 -10.81 15.74
N TRP A 99 7.26 -9.73 15.60
CA TRP A 99 8.45 -9.66 14.76
C TRP A 99 9.54 -10.68 15.15
N SER A 100 9.65 -11.02 16.44
CA SER A 100 10.64 -11.98 16.92
C SER A 100 10.36 -13.39 16.39
N GLU A 101 9.09 -13.80 16.41
CA GLU A 101 8.65 -15.09 15.90
C GLU A 101 8.86 -15.19 14.37
N LEU A 102 8.52 -14.12 13.63
CA LEU A 102 8.77 -14.06 12.19
C LEU A 102 10.27 -14.16 11.86
N ALA A 103 11.14 -13.50 12.63
CA ALA A 103 12.58 -13.61 12.46
C ALA A 103 13.08 -15.05 12.67
N PHE A 104 12.57 -15.75 13.69
CA PHE A 104 12.88 -17.16 13.92
C PHE A 104 12.44 -18.06 12.76
N VAL A 105 11.25 -17.84 12.19
CA VAL A 105 10.75 -18.62 11.03
C VAL A 105 11.67 -18.44 9.82
N VAL A 106 12.08 -17.20 9.53
CA VAL A 106 12.99 -16.90 8.40
C VAL A 106 14.37 -17.52 8.62
N LEU A 107 14.91 -17.41 9.83
CA LEU A 107 16.20 -17.99 10.19
C LEU A 107 16.18 -19.51 10.05
N ARG A 108 15.12 -20.17 10.55
CA ARG A 108 14.96 -21.63 10.41
C ARG A 108 14.88 -22.05 8.95
N LYS A 109 14.15 -21.30 8.11
CA LYS A 109 14.02 -21.62 6.69
C LYS A 109 15.33 -21.46 5.90
N ASN A 110 16.15 -20.48 6.27
CA ASN A 110 17.37 -20.14 5.53
C ASN A 110 18.64 -20.85 6.04
N PHE A 111 18.69 -21.19 7.33
CA PHE A 111 19.91 -21.69 7.98
C PHE A 111 19.79 -23.10 8.55
N LEU A 112 18.59 -23.69 8.64
CA LEU A 112 18.42 -25.08 9.07
C LEU A 112 18.02 -25.95 7.88
N ILE A 113 19.05 -26.57 7.31
CA ILE A 113 19.02 -27.74 6.45
C ILE A 113 18.26 -28.86 7.19
N THR A 114 17.23 -29.42 6.57
CA THR A 114 16.94 -30.86 6.65
C THR A 114 17.63 -31.54 5.49
#